data_AF-A0A381RPQ2-F1
#
_entry.id   AF-A0A381RPQ2-F1
#
_cell.length_a   1.000
_cell.length_b   1.000
_cell.length_c   1.000
_cell.angle_alpha   90.00
_cell.angle_beta   90.00
_cell.angle_gamma   90.00
#
_symmetry.space_group_name_H-M   'P 1'
#
loop_
_entity.id
_entity.type
_entity.pdbx_description
1 polymer ?
#
loop_
_entity_poly.entity_id
_entity_poly.type
_entity_poly.pdbx_seq_one_letter_code
_entity_poly.pdbx_strand_id
1 'polypeptide(L)'
;MKLQVAFDIQNSDEVHKLVEINGDLIDIVEIGTPLIMKEGLKSVQKIKKEYPNQTVLADLKIMDAGLLEAQIGFDAGADIVSVLGLASKKTLTSVKQTAVKNGRKVMVDMINHPFPEKKWHELMKMGMDYCCLHTAHDDTQDGRTPLNDLEHFYNLHGGNNIAVAGGIKPDMIRKIKNFHPEIVVVGSYIANARNHREALTELHQAMV
;
A
#
# COMPACT_ATOMS: atom_id res chain seq x y z
N MET A 1 10.90 4.10 -8.56
CA MET A 1 10.25 3.82 -7.28
C MET A 1 9.21 4.90 -7.04
N LYS A 2 7.98 4.53 -6.71
CA LYS A 2 6.85 5.40 -6.40
C LYS A 2 6.72 5.58 -4.89
N LEU A 3 6.17 6.72 -4.46
CA LEU A 3 5.82 6.98 -3.08
C LEU A 3 4.32 6.76 -2.86
N GLN A 4 4.00 5.78 -2.01
CA GLN A 4 2.65 5.58 -1.47
C GLN A 4 2.60 6.13 -0.05
N VAL A 5 1.55 6.91 0.26
CA VAL A 5 1.34 7.50 1.58
C VAL A 5 0.11 6.90 2.24
N ALA A 6 0.31 6.26 3.38
CA ALA A 6 -0.74 5.59 4.16
C ALA A 6 -1.33 6.52 5.22
N PHE A 7 -2.65 6.71 5.17
CA PHE A 7 -3.41 7.54 6.12
C PHE A 7 -4.24 6.67 7.06
N ASP A 8 -3.69 6.38 8.25
CA ASP A 8 -4.32 5.53 9.28
C ASP A 8 -5.00 6.32 10.41
N ILE A 9 -4.42 7.46 10.80
CA ILE A 9 -4.79 8.18 12.04
C ILE A 9 -5.71 9.36 11.74
N GLN A 10 -5.52 9.97 10.58
CA GLN A 10 -6.23 11.16 10.13
C GLN A 10 -7.72 10.87 9.89
N ASN A 11 -8.55 11.90 9.93
CA ASN A 11 -9.92 11.85 9.40
C ASN A 11 -9.97 12.24 7.90
N SER A 12 -11.12 12.02 7.24
CA SER A 12 -11.31 12.34 5.81
C SER A 12 -10.94 13.78 5.42
N ASP A 13 -11.24 14.76 6.28
CA ASP A 13 -10.98 16.18 5.98
C ASP A 13 -9.49 16.52 6.11
N GLU A 14 -8.79 15.89 7.05
CA GLU A 14 -7.34 16.02 7.20
C GLU A 14 -6.61 15.39 6.01
N VAL A 15 -7.00 14.18 5.59
CA VAL A 15 -6.44 13.53 4.39
C VAL A 15 -6.68 14.39 3.16
N HIS A 16 -7.91 14.90 2.99
CA HIS A 16 -8.25 15.80 1.90
C HIS A 16 -7.32 17.01 1.82
N LYS A 17 -7.16 17.75 2.93
CA LYS A 17 -6.29 18.95 2.98
C LYS A 17 -4.83 18.61 2.68
N LEU A 18 -4.35 17.46 3.15
CA LEU A 18 -2.97 17.04 2.89
C LEU A 18 -2.77 16.73 1.41
N VAL A 19 -3.70 16.02 0.77
CA VAL A 19 -3.66 15.72 -0.67
C VAL A 19 -3.82 17.00 -1.51
N GLU A 20 -4.67 17.94 -1.10
CA GLU A 20 -4.84 19.25 -1.76
C GLU A 20 -3.51 20.00 -1.89
N ILE A 21 -2.71 20.01 -0.81
CA ILE A 21 -1.47 20.79 -0.72
C ILE A 21 -0.26 20.02 -1.27
N ASN A 22 -0.27 18.68 -1.19
CA ASN A 22 0.92 17.85 -1.41
C ASN A 22 0.73 16.69 -2.39
N GLY A 23 -0.42 16.59 -3.05
CA GLY A 23 -0.71 15.50 -3.98
C GLY A 23 0.29 15.40 -5.14
N ASP A 24 0.96 16.51 -5.49
CA ASP A 24 2.05 16.56 -6.48
C ASP A 24 3.27 15.73 -6.08
N LEU A 25 3.43 15.43 -4.79
CA LEU A 25 4.52 14.62 -4.24
C LEU A 25 4.08 13.20 -3.86
N ILE A 26 2.84 12.81 -4.13
CA ILE A 26 2.30 11.51 -3.72
C ILE A 26 1.85 10.74 -4.96
N ASP A 27 2.48 9.62 -5.25
CA ASP A 27 2.07 8.78 -6.40
C ASP A 27 0.78 8.01 -6.07
N ILE A 28 0.66 7.50 -4.84
CA ILE A 28 -0.47 6.69 -4.38
C ILE A 28 -0.94 7.19 -3.01
N VAL A 29 -2.20 7.60 -2.93
CA VAL A 29 -2.88 7.94 -1.67
C VAL A 29 -3.54 6.67 -1.13
N GLU A 30 -3.06 6.16 -0.01
CA GLU A 30 -3.64 4.99 0.65
C GLU A 30 -4.55 5.42 1.80
N ILE A 31 -5.84 5.05 1.70
CA ILE A 31 -6.78 5.15 2.80
C ILE A 31 -6.62 3.87 3.64
N GLY A 32 -5.95 4.00 4.77
CA GLY A 32 -5.54 2.89 5.62
C GLY A 32 -6.72 2.15 6.26
N THR A 33 -6.50 0.89 6.64
CA THR A 33 -7.55 0.05 7.27
C THR A 33 -8.23 0.75 8.46
N PRO A 34 -7.54 1.40 9.42
CA PRO A 34 -8.19 2.05 10.55
C PRO A 34 -9.11 3.21 10.14
N LEU A 35 -8.72 4.00 9.13
CA LEU A 35 -9.56 5.08 8.60
C LEU A 35 -10.81 4.51 7.89
N ILE A 36 -10.64 3.45 7.11
CA ILE A 36 -11.79 2.75 6.50
C ILE A 36 -12.73 2.18 7.57
N MET A 37 -12.19 1.59 8.65
CA MET A 37 -13.01 1.09 9.76
C MET A 37 -13.78 2.21 10.46
N LYS A 38 -13.17 3.38 10.60
CA LYS A 38 -13.76 4.54 11.29
C LYS A 38 -14.84 5.24 10.47
N GLU A 39 -14.62 5.42 9.16
CA GLU A 39 -15.44 6.33 8.34
C GLU A 39 -16.07 5.65 7.11
N GLY A 40 -15.80 4.35 6.93
CA GLY A 40 -16.11 3.63 5.71
C GLY A 40 -15.28 4.14 4.53
N LEU A 41 -15.78 3.89 3.32
CA LEU A 41 -15.09 4.28 2.08
C LEU A 41 -15.40 5.72 1.62
N LYS A 42 -15.98 6.55 2.49
CA LYS A 42 -16.26 7.96 2.17
C LYS A 42 -14.98 8.73 1.83
N SER A 43 -13.88 8.43 2.51
CA SER A 43 -12.58 9.04 2.24
C SER A 43 -12.04 8.68 0.86
N VAL A 44 -12.21 7.42 0.42
CA VAL A 44 -11.87 7.00 -0.94
C VAL A 44 -12.70 7.77 -1.97
N GLN A 45 -14.02 7.82 -1.77
CA GLN A 45 -14.95 8.54 -2.66
C GLN A 45 -14.62 10.03 -2.75
N LYS A 46 -14.34 10.68 -1.61
CA LYS A 46 -14.02 12.10 -1.53
C LYS A 46 -12.75 12.42 -2.31
N ILE A 47 -11.64 11.73 -2.00
CA ILE A 47 -10.36 11.95 -2.69
C ILE A 47 -10.51 11.67 -4.18
N LYS A 48 -11.16 10.56 -4.58
CA LYS A 48 -11.28 10.24 -6.00
C LYS A 48 -12.16 11.22 -6.77
N LYS A 49 -13.20 11.76 -6.15
CA LYS A 49 -14.08 12.77 -6.76
C LYS A 49 -13.36 14.10 -6.96
N GLU A 50 -12.59 14.56 -5.98
CA GLU A 50 -11.92 15.86 -6.01
C GLU A 50 -10.60 15.82 -6.81
N TYR A 51 -9.90 14.68 -6.78
CA TYR A 51 -8.63 14.46 -7.45
C TYR A 51 -8.68 13.21 -8.35
N PRO A 52 -9.42 13.24 -9.48
CA PRO A 52 -9.66 12.06 -10.32
C PRO A 52 -8.38 11.43 -10.91
N ASN A 53 -7.33 12.23 -11.08
CA ASN A 53 -6.03 11.77 -11.58
C ASN A 53 -5.14 11.17 -10.48
N GLN A 54 -5.46 11.38 -9.20
CA GLN A 54 -4.73 10.78 -8.10
C GLN A 54 -5.00 9.28 -8.07
N THR A 55 -3.94 8.48 -7.93
CA THR A 55 -4.10 7.03 -7.68
C THR A 55 -4.47 6.83 -6.21
N VAL A 56 -5.57 6.15 -5.95
CA VAL A 56 -6.08 5.87 -4.61
C VAL A 56 -6.05 4.36 -4.35
N LEU A 57 -5.43 3.97 -3.24
CA LEU A 57 -5.49 2.61 -2.70
C LEU A 57 -6.46 2.58 -1.53
N ALA A 58 -7.40 1.62 -1.54
CA ALA A 58 -8.22 1.29 -0.37
C ALA A 58 -7.60 0.08 0.34
N ASP A 59 -7.07 0.30 1.55
CA ASP A 59 -6.39 -0.74 2.32
C ASP A 59 -7.39 -1.59 3.11
N LEU A 60 -8.16 -2.37 2.35
CA LEU A 60 -9.26 -3.19 2.86
C LEU A 60 -8.79 -4.43 3.62
N LYS A 61 -7.56 -4.91 3.38
CA LYS A 61 -7.03 -6.17 3.92
C LYS A 61 -8.01 -7.33 3.75
N ILE A 62 -8.58 -7.45 2.54
CA ILE A 62 -9.59 -8.45 2.20
C ILE A 62 -9.08 -9.84 2.60
N MET A 63 -9.87 -10.54 3.41
CA MET A 63 -9.56 -11.89 3.90
C MET A 63 -10.57 -12.93 3.43
N ASP A 64 -11.83 -12.53 3.29
CA ASP A 64 -12.94 -13.33 2.76
C ASP A 64 -13.81 -12.50 1.82
N ALA A 65 -14.85 -13.09 1.23
CA ALA A 65 -15.84 -12.40 0.40
C ALA A 65 -15.21 -11.59 -0.75
N GLY A 66 -14.13 -12.10 -1.33
CA GLY A 66 -13.22 -11.32 -2.17
C GLY A 66 -13.85 -10.64 -3.40
N LEU A 67 -14.97 -11.13 -3.92
CA LEU A 67 -15.74 -10.42 -4.95
C LEU A 67 -16.47 -9.20 -4.37
N LEU A 68 -17.17 -9.40 -3.25
CA LEU A 68 -17.99 -8.36 -2.63
C LEU A 68 -17.13 -7.22 -2.08
N GLU A 69 -16.11 -7.55 -1.28
CA GLU A 69 -15.26 -6.53 -0.64
C GLU A 69 -14.44 -5.74 -1.66
N ALA A 70 -13.90 -6.43 -2.69
CA ALA A 70 -13.19 -5.74 -3.77
C ALA A 70 -14.12 -4.83 -4.57
N GLN A 71 -15.34 -5.29 -4.91
CA GLN A 71 -16.29 -4.47 -5.65
C GLN A 71 -16.72 -3.25 -4.84
N ILE A 72 -16.93 -3.39 -3.53
CA ILE A 72 -17.21 -2.26 -2.62
C ILE A 72 -16.09 -1.21 -2.68
N GLY A 73 -14.82 -1.64 -2.67
CA GLY A 73 -13.66 -0.75 -2.84
C GLY A 73 -13.62 -0.04 -4.19
N PHE A 74 -13.84 -0.78 -5.29
CA PHE A 74 -13.81 -0.22 -6.64
C PHE A 74 -15.00 0.70 -6.94
N ASP A 75 -16.20 0.38 -6.44
CA ASP A 75 -17.40 1.22 -6.54
C ASP A 75 -17.21 2.56 -5.80
N ALA A 76 -16.44 2.55 -4.71
CA ALA A 76 -16.03 3.77 -4.02
C ALA A 76 -15.01 4.61 -4.80
N GLY A 77 -14.43 4.06 -5.87
CA GLY A 77 -13.49 4.76 -6.75
C GLY A 77 -12.03 4.37 -6.58
N ALA A 78 -11.70 3.38 -5.75
CA ALA A 78 -10.32 2.94 -5.58
C ALA A 78 -9.70 2.49 -6.92
N ASP A 79 -8.44 2.86 -7.15
CA ASP A 79 -7.66 2.36 -8.29
C ASP A 79 -6.96 1.03 -7.94
N ILE A 80 -6.70 0.83 -6.64
CA ILE A 80 -6.06 -0.35 -6.06
C ILE A 80 -6.82 -0.76 -4.80
N VAL A 81 -7.02 -2.05 -4.58
CA VAL A 81 -7.49 -2.59 -3.29
C VAL A 81 -6.45 -3.55 -2.71
N SER A 82 -6.35 -3.63 -1.39
CA SER A 82 -5.50 -4.63 -0.73
C SER A 82 -6.24 -5.92 -0.39
N VAL A 83 -5.54 -7.05 -0.51
CA VAL A 83 -5.99 -8.40 -0.08
C VAL A 83 -4.86 -9.07 0.69
N LEU A 84 -5.16 -9.78 1.77
CA LEU A 84 -4.12 -10.48 2.53
C LEU A 84 -3.58 -11.68 1.75
N GLY A 85 -2.26 -11.86 1.73
CA GLY A 85 -1.60 -13.03 1.14
C GLY A 85 -1.98 -14.34 1.83
N LEU A 86 -2.46 -14.24 3.08
CA LEU A 86 -3.00 -15.34 3.89
C LEU A 86 -4.44 -15.73 3.51
N ALA A 87 -5.12 -14.94 2.68
CA ALA A 87 -6.48 -15.26 2.24
C ALA A 87 -6.52 -16.55 1.42
N SER A 88 -7.68 -17.19 1.37
CA SER A 88 -7.86 -18.41 0.58
C SER A 88 -7.55 -18.18 -0.91
N LYS A 89 -7.10 -19.20 -1.63
CA LYS A 89 -6.90 -19.12 -3.08
C LYS A 89 -8.17 -18.66 -3.83
N LYS A 90 -9.35 -19.04 -3.34
CA LYS A 90 -10.65 -18.64 -3.90
C LYS A 90 -10.92 -17.14 -3.68
N THR A 91 -10.58 -16.61 -2.50
CA THR A 91 -10.64 -15.17 -2.20
C THR A 91 -9.72 -14.40 -3.13
N LEU A 92 -8.43 -14.77 -3.16
CA LEU A 92 -7.41 -14.13 -4.01
C LEU A 92 -7.83 -14.13 -5.50
N THR A 93 -8.34 -15.25 -5.99
CA THR A 93 -8.83 -15.36 -7.38
C THR A 93 -10.01 -14.42 -7.62
N SER A 94 -10.98 -14.38 -6.70
CA SER A 94 -12.16 -13.51 -6.80
C SER A 94 -11.79 -12.02 -6.80
N VAL A 95 -10.86 -11.61 -5.93
CA VAL A 95 -10.36 -10.23 -5.89
C VAL A 95 -9.69 -9.88 -7.22
N LYS A 96 -8.79 -10.73 -7.73
CA LYS A 96 -8.09 -10.47 -9.00
C LYS A 96 -9.06 -10.38 -10.18
N GLN A 97 -10.01 -11.30 -10.29
CA GLN A 97 -11.02 -11.26 -11.35
C GLN A 97 -11.87 -9.99 -11.28
N THR A 98 -12.22 -9.55 -10.08
CA THR A 98 -12.99 -8.31 -9.87
C THR A 98 -12.17 -7.09 -10.27
N ALA A 99 -10.88 -7.04 -9.92
CA ALA A 99 -9.97 -5.98 -10.35
C ALA A 99 -9.87 -5.90 -11.88
N VAL A 100 -9.70 -7.03 -12.56
CA VAL A 100 -9.66 -7.09 -14.04
C VAL A 100 -10.94 -6.55 -14.66
N LYS A 101 -12.11 -6.95 -14.15
CA LYS A 101 -13.42 -6.47 -14.64
C LYS A 101 -13.58 -4.95 -14.52
N ASN A 102 -13.01 -4.36 -13.48
CA ASN A 102 -13.07 -2.92 -13.22
C ASN A 102 -11.88 -2.15 -13.86
N GLY A 103 -10.95 -2.83 -14.54
CA GLY A 103 -9.74 -2.21 -15.08
C GLY A 103 -8.81 -1.65 -14.00
N ARG A 104 -8.82 -2.25 -12.80
CA ARG A 104 -8.11 -1.82 -11.60
C ARG A 104 -7.05 -2.85 -11.17
N LYS A 105 -6.30 -2.54 -10.11
CA LYS A 105 -5.19 -3.36 -9.62
C LYS A 105 -5.42 -3.91 -8.21
N VAL A 106 -4.63 -4.92 -7.86
CA VAL A 106 -4.61 -5.55 -6.53
C VAL A 106 -3.23 -5.45 -5.93
N MET A 107 -3.16 -5.01 -4.67
CA MET A 107 -1.98 -5.15 -3.83
C MET A 107 -2.18 -6.31 -2.87
N VAL A 108 -1.31 -7.33 -2.93
CA VAL A 108 -1.35 -8.43 -1.98
C VAL A 108 -0.48 -8.07 -0.78
N ASP A 109 -1.09 -7.86 0.37
CA ASP A 109 -0.41 -7.56 1.62
C ASP A 109 0.11 -8.85 2.27
N MET A 110 1.44 -8.97 2.39
CA MET A 110 2.11 -10.14 2.96
C MET A 110 2.35 -10.02 4.47
N ILE A 111 1.71 -9.07 5.15
CA ILE A 111 1.78 -8.93 6.60
C ILE A 111 1.59 -10.28 7.30
N ASN A 112 2.54 -10.62 8.19
CA ASN A 112 2.59 -11.87 8.95
C ASN A 112 2.61 -13.17 8.11
N HIS A 113 2.85 -13.09 6.80
CA HIS A 113 2.97 -14.29 5.99
C HIS A 113 4.31 -14.98 6.28
N PRO A 114 4.34 -16.29 6.63
CA PRO A 114 5.57 -16.95 7.07
C PRO A 114 6.59 -17.20 5.95
N PHE A 115 6.13 -17.25 4.69
CA PHE A 115 6.95 -17.51 3.50
C PHE A 115 6.53 -16.63 2.30
N PRO A 116 6.63 -15.30 2.41
CA PRO A 116 6.09 -14.37 1.41
C PRO A 116 6.69 -14.59 0.02
N GLU A 117 7.96 -14.98 -0.06
CA GLU A 117 8.68 -15.29 -1.29
C GLU A 117 8.09 -16.50 -2.03
N LYS A 118 7.75 -17.57 -1.31
CA LYS A 118 7.12 -18.76 -1.92
C LYS A 118 5.71 -18.42 -2.37
N LYS A 119 4.97 -17.66 -1.55
CA LYS A 119 3.60 -17.28 -1.86
C LYS A 119 3.53 -16.40 -3.09
N TRP A 120 4.43 -15.43 -3.22
CA TRP A 120 4.46 -14.53 -4.37
C TRP A 120 4.68 -15.28 -5.70
N HIS A 121 5.51 -16.32 -5.70
CA HIS A 121 5.69 -17.15 -6.89
C HIS A 121 4.36 -17.73 -7.42
N GLU A 122 3.44 -18.13 -6.54
CA GLU A 122 2.11 -18.59 -6.92
C GLU A 122 1.23 -17.45 -7.43
N LEU A 123 1.29 -16.30 -6.76
CA LEU A 123 0.46 -15.13 -7.04
C LEU A 123 0.84 -14.45 -8.37
N MET A 124 2.12 -14.47 -8.75
CA MET A 124 2.56 -14.04 -10.08
C MET A 124 1.89 -14.87 -11.19
N LYS A 125 1.74 -16.18 -11.00
CA LYS A 125 1.02 -17.05 -11.96
C LYS A 125 -0.48 -16.76 -12.01
N MET A 126 -1.04 -16.17 -10.95
CA MET A 126 -2.41 -15.67 -10.92
C MET A 126 -2.55 -14.26 -11.53
N GLY A 127 -1.43 -13.63 -11.90
CA GLY A 127 -1.40 -12.28 -12.46
C GLY A 127 -1.63 -11.18 -11.44
N MET A 128 -1.33 -11.39 -10.15
CA MET A 128 -1.41 -10.33 -9.13
C MET A 128 -0.49 -9.16 -9.47
N ASP A 129 -0.94 -7.93 -9.18
CA ASP A 129 -0.27 -6.72 -9.67
C ASP A 129 0.87 -6.26 -8.76
N TYR A 130 0.68 -6.31 -7.44
CA TYR A 130 1.69 -5.90 -6.46
C TYR A 130 1.80 -6.86 -5.29
N CYS A 131 3.03 -7.07 -4.81
CA CYS A 131 3.36 -7.73 -3.55
C CYS A 131 3.81 -6.69 -2.54
N CYS A 132 3.09 -6.51 -1.44
CA CYS A 132 3.53 -5.64 -0.35
C CYS A 132 4.21 -6.46 0.74
N LEU A 133 5.53 -6.31 0.86
CA LEU A 133 6.29 -6.81 2.00
C LEU A 133 6.06 -5.85 3.17
N HIS A 134 5.24 -6.29 4.13
CA HIS A 134 4.70 -5.43 5.17
C HIS A 134 5.11 -5.94 6.55
N THR A 135 5.99 -5.20 7.22
CA THR A 135 6.24 -5.39 8.65
C THR A 135 5.15 -4.69 9.45
N ALA A 136 4.40 -5.44 10.26
CA ALA A 136 3.28 -4.93 11.05
C ALA A 136 3.73 -3.75 11.93
N HIS A 137 2.84 -2.76 12.11
CA HIS A 137 3.12 -1.60 12.95
C HIS A 137 3.56 -2.00 14.37
N ASP A 138 2.89 -2.99 14.96
CA ASP A 138 3.21 -3.50 16.30
C ASP A 138 4.62 -4.11 16.35
N ASP A 139 5.00 -4.88 15.34
CA ASP A 139 6.31 -5.52 15.23
C ASP A 139 7.45 -4.53 14.96
N THR A 140 7.18 -3.36 14.36
CA THR A 140 8.21 -2.34 14.15
C THR A 140 8.70 -1.70 15.45
N GLN A 141 7.89 -1.74 16.52
CA GLN A 141 8.29 -1.25 17.84
C GLN A 141 9.35 -2.15 18.50
N ASP A 142 9.39 -3.43 18.10
CA ASP A 142 10.36 -4.43 18.57
C ASP A 142 11.67 -4.43 17.75
N GLY A 143 11.86 -3.44 16.88
CA GLY A 143 13.08 -3.29 16.08
C GLY A 143 13.18 -4.22 14.87
N ARG A 144 12.12 -4.96 14.52
CA ARG A 144 12.05 -5.69 13.24
C ARG A 144 12.03 -4.69 12.09
N THR A 145 12.77 -5.01 11.02
CA THR A 145 12.83 -4.19 9.81
C THR A 145 12.50 -5.05 8.58
N PRO A 146 11.89 -4.48 7.54
CA PRO A 146 11.56 -5.21 6.32
C PRO A 146 12.80 -5.57 5.49
N LEU A 147 14.01 -5.13 5.85
CA LEU A 147 15.22 -5.27 5.02
C LEU A 147 15.62 -6.73 4.79
N ASN A 148 15.55 -7.58 5.81
CA ASN A 148 15.97 -8.98 5.66
C ASN A 148 15.00 -9.74 4.74
N ASP A 149 13.70 -9.53 4.94
CA ASP A 149 12.67 -10.14 4.08
C ASP A 149 12.78 -9.60 2.65
N LEU A 150 13.04 -8.30 2.49
CA LEU A 150 13.24 -7.65 1.20
C LEU A 150 14.46 -8.20 0.46
N GLU A 151 15.61 -8.35 1.12
CA GLU A 151 16.82 -8.88 0.48
C GLU A 151 16.60 -10.32 0.00
N HIS A 152 16.04 -11.18 0.85
CA HIS A 152 15.75 -12.56 0.46
C HIS A 152 14.75 -12.62 -0.70
N PHE A 153 13.68 -11.85 -0.62
CA PHE A 153 12.66 -11.78 -1.66
C PHE A 153 13.23 -11.26 -2.98
N TYR A 154 14.03 -10.19 -2.94
CA TYR A 154 14.66 -9.58 -4.10
C TYR A 154 15.57 -10.57 -4.84
N ASN A 155 16.35 -11.37 -4.11
CA ASN A 155 17.23 -12.37 -4.72
C ASN A 155 16.47 -13.46 -5.49
N LEU A 156 15.19 -13.68 -5.17
CA LEU A 156 14.35 -14.70 -5.83
C LEU A 156 13.47 -14.12 -6.95
N HIS A 157 12.97 -12.89 -6.78
CA HIS A 157 11.93 -12.32 -7.65
C HIS A 157 12.30 -10.97 -8.28
N GLY A 158 13.40 -10.34 -7.88
CA GLY A 158 13.75 -8.97 -8.23
C GLY A 158 12.88 -7.92 -7.53
N GLY A 159 12.96 -6.66 -8.00
CA GLY A 159 12.24 -5.51 -7.42
C GLY A 159 10.92 -5.14 -8.11
N ASN A 160 10.63 -5.73 -9.27
CA ASN A 160 9.42 -5.44 -10.03
C ASN A 160 8.17 -5.89 -9.27
N ASN A 161 7.10 -5.10 -9.33
CA ASN A 161 5.83 -5.37 -8.63
C ASN A 161 5.93 -5.37 -7.09
N ILE A 162 7.06 -4.95 -6.51
CA ILE A 162 7.25 -4.97 -5.06
C ILE A 162 6.92 -3.62 -4.44
N ALA A 163 6.10 -3.66 -3.40
CA ALA A 163 5.88 -2.60 -2.43
C ALA A 163 6.54 -2.99 -1.11
N VAL A 164 7.11 -2.02 -0.40
CA VAL A 164 7.69 -2.23 0.94
C VAL A 164 7.01 -1.29 1.92
N ALA A 165 6.55 -1.83 3.05
CA ALA A 165 5.86 -1.11 4.11
C ALA A 165 6.38 -1.53 5.50
N GLY A 166 6.24 -0.63 6.47
CA GLY A 166 6.61 -0.89 7.87
C GLY A 166 7.68 0.08 8.38
N GLY A 167 7.26 1.15 9.05
CA GLY A 167 8.15 2.08 9.74
C GLY A 167 9.17 2.81 8.85
N ILE A 168 8.88 2.94 7.55
CA ILE A 168 9.81 3.52 6.57
C ILE A 168 10.06 5.00 6.86
N LYS A 169 11.34 5.37 6.85
CA LYS A 169 11.90 6.72 7.03
C LYS A 169 12.98 6.97 5.96
N PRO A 170 13.43 8.22 5.73
CA PRO A 170 14.45 8.54 4.73
C PRO A 170 15.70 7.65 4.78
N ASP A 171 16.27 7.39 5.96
CA ASP A 171 17.45 6.52 6.11
C ASP A 171 17.19 5.07 5.69
N MET A 172 15.96 4.58 5.90
CA MET A 172 15.55 3.24 5.47
C MET A 172 15.39 3.19 3.95
N ILE A 173 14.80 4.23 3.35
CA ILE A 173 14.65 4.34 1.88
C ILE A 173 16.01 4.26 1.20
N ARG A 174 17.03 4.93 1.73
CA ARG A 174 18.41 4.87 1.18
C ARG A 174 18.99 3.46 1.13
N LYS A 175 18.54 2.56 2.02
CA LYS A 175 18.92 1.14 2.01
C LYS A 175 18.02 0.33 1.06
N ILE A 176 16.71 0.55 1.15
CA ILE A 176 15.68 -0.14 0.35
C ILE A 176 15.88 0.10 -1.16
N LYS A 177 16.30 1.31 -1.57
CA LYS A 177 16.41 1.67 -2.99
C LYS A 177 17.38 0.78 -3.78
N ASN A 178 18.37 0.17 -3.12
CA ASN A 178 19.30 -0.76 -3.76
C ASN A 178 18.62 -2.05 -4.25
N PHE A 179 17.44 -2.37 -3.70
CA PHE A 179 16.59 -3.48 -4.13
C PHE A 179 15.53 -3.07 -5.17
N HIS A 180 15.56 -1.80 -5.61
CA HIS A 180 14.72 -1.26 -6.68
C HIS A 180 13.22 -1.63 -6.58
N PRO A 181 12.57 -1.53 -5.40
CA PRO A 181 11.14 -1.81 -5.33
C PRO A 181 10.35 -0.79 -6.17
N GLU A 182 9.22 -1.24 -6.71
CA GLU A 182 8.35 -0.37 -7.48
C GLU A 182 7.72 0.70 -6.58
N ILE A 183 7.37 0.37 -5.34
CA ILE A 183 6.64 1.24 -4.40
C ILE A 183 7.31 1.20 -3.00
N VAL A 184 7.40 2.36 -2.35
CA VAL A 184 7.64 2.46 -0.91
C VAL A 184 6.43 3.08 -0.23
N VAL A 185 5.98 2.47 0.86
CA VAL A 185 4.80 2.88 1.62
C VAL A 185 5.24 3.58 2.91
N VAL A 186 4.82 4.82 3.08
CA VAL A 186 5.18 5.65 4.23
C VAL A 186 3.92 6.18 4.91
N GLY A 187 3.73 5.88 6.19
CA GLY A 187 2.61 6.36 6.98
C GLY A 187 3.05 7.33 8.08
N SER A 188 3.38 6.78 9.25
CA SER A 188 3.63 7.53 10.50
C SER A 188 4.68 8.64 10.40
N TYR A 189 5.69 8.51 9.53
CA TYR A 189 6.69 9.55 9.31
C TYR A 189 6.09 10.83 8.70
N ILE A 190 5.13 10.70 7.78
CA ILE A 190 4.40 11.84 7.20
C ILE A 190 3.32 12.30 8.18
N ALA A 191 2.52 11.37 8.71
CA ALA A 191 1.41 11.67 9.62
C ALA A 191 1.80 12.50 10.85
N ASN A 192 3.00 12.28 11.40
CA ASN A 192 3.50 12.98 12.58
C ASN A 192 4.41 14.17 12.24
N ALA A 193 4.58 14.50 10.96
CA ALA A 193 5.44 15.60 10.55
C ALA A 193 4.82 16.95 10.93
N ARG A 194 5.65 17.87 11.44
CA ARG A 194 5.22 19.26 11.64
C ARG A 194 4.95 19.98 10.32
N ASN A 195 5.69 19.59 9.28
CA ASN A 195 5.55 20.09 7.91
C ASN A 195 5.53 18.91 6.93
N HIS A 196 4.33 18.58 6.43
CA HIS A 196 4.14 17.45 5.52
C HIS A 196 4.92 17.61 4.21
N ARG A 197 5.00 18.83 3.65
CA ARG A 197 5.68 19.06 2.36
C ARG A 197 7.19 18.86 2.48
N GLU A 198 7.78 19.33 3.58
CA GLU A 198 9.20 19.12 3.88
C GLU A 198 9.51 17.63 4.07
N ALA A 199 8.69 16.92 4.85
CA ALA A 199 8.84 15.47 5.04
C ALA A 199 8.73 14.69 3.72
N LEU A 200 7.76 15.02 2.86
CA LEU A 200 7.63 14.43 1.53
C LEU A 200 8.84 14.72 0.64
N THR A 201 9.36 15.95 0.69
CA THR A 201 10.56 16.34 -0.05
C THR A 201 11.79 15.53 0.41
N GLU A 202 11.94 15.32 1.71
CA GLU A 202 13.02 14.51 2.27
C GLU A 202 12.94 13.04 1.82
N LEU A 203 11.72 12.47 1.76
CA LEU A 203 11.51 11.13 1.23
C LEU A 203 11.93 11.05 -0.25
N HIS A 204 11.50 11.99 -1.10
CA HIS A 204 11.91 12.04 -2.51
C HIS A 204 13.42 12.13 -2.68
N GLN A 205 14.11 12.95 -1.87
CA GLN A 205 15.57 13.03 -1.88
C GLN A 205 16.23 11.70 -1.51
N ALA A 206 15.63 10.93 -0.59
CA ALA A 206 16.14 9.61 -0.22
C ALA A 206 15.86 8.54 -1.28
N MET A 207 14.87 8.74 -2.16
CA MET A 207 14.48 7.81 -3.22
C MET A 207 15.41 7.87 -4.45
N VAL A 208 16.13 8.97 -4.65
CA VAL A 208 17.20 9.14 -5.65
C VAL A 208 18.49 8.50 -5.14
#